data_AF-A0A0M0JT70-F1
#
_entry.id   AF-A0A0M0JT70-F1
#
_cell.length_a   1.000
_cell.length_b   1.000
_cell.length_c   1.000
_cell.angle_alpha   90.00
_cell.angle_beta   90.00
_cell.angle_gamma   90.00
#
_symmetry.space_group_name_H-M   'P 1'
#
loop_
_entity.id
_entity.type
_entity.pdbx_description
1 polymer ?
#
loop_
_entity_poly.entity_id
_entity_poly.type
_entity_poly.pdbx_seq_one_letter_code
_entity_poly.pdbx_strand_id
1 'polypeptide(L)'
;MAALTPAAVRLKELEEQLATLHKRGNEKNEYIGGYGGGHLHASSFADVEKHEAERRALAQQVKEARAALKAERQVIKGHASSFNDPSVWTKTLLAGDERFEKADDGIERELAQATYGLVSASDFKETKARLERKRSEELAGAESEAARRLEEAEEKKRLKRQKQRQQQAARLSFVDDEGGVEAKEEGGVALLEAR
;
A
#
# COMPACT_ATOMS: atom_id res chain seq x y z
N MET A 1 12.01 32.91 -10.39
CA MET A 1 11.63 31.84 -11.33
C MET A 1 11.28 30.60 -10.50
N ALA A 2 10.10 30.02 -10.66
CA ALA A 2 9.75 28.79 -9.94
C ALA A 2 10.64 27.65 -10.47
N ALA A 3 11.35 26.95 -9.57
CA ALA A 3 12.14 25.78 -9.95
C ALA A 3 11.20 24.73 -10.56
N LEU A 4 11.48 24.31 -11.79
CA LEU A 4 10.75 23.23 -12.44
C LEU A 4 11.06 21.92 -11.69
N THR A 5 10.04 21.15 -11.34
CA THR A 5 10.25 19.83 -10.73
C THR A 5 10.94 18.90 -11.74
N PRO A 6 11.68 17.87 -11.28
CA PRO A 6 12.30 16.89 -12.18
C PRO A 6 11.32 16.29 -13.19
N ALA A 7 10.07 15.98 -12.79
CA ALA A 7 9.06 15.51 -13.74
C ALA A 7 8.64 16.56 -14.76
N ALA A 8 8.61 17.85 -14.38
CA ALA A 8 8.29 18.94 -15.31
C ALA A 8 9.41 19.15 -16.35
N VAL A 9 10.68 18.99 -15.94
CA VAL A 9 11.82 19.04 -16.87
C VAL A 9 11.75 17.87 -17.86
N ARG A 10 11.56 16.65 -17.35
CA ARG A 10 11.44 15.44 -18.18
C ARG A 10 10.28 15.51 -19.16
N LEU A 11 9.13 16.05 -18.75
CA LEU A 11 7.99 16.24 -19.65
C LEU A 11 8.33 17.17 -20.81
N LYS A 12 9.01 18.30 -20.53
CA LYS A 12 9.42 19.25 -21.58
C LYS A 12 10.37 18.62 -22.58
N GLU A 13 11.37 17.88 -22.10
CA GLU A 13 12.33 17.18 -22.97
C GLU A 13 11.62 16.19 -23.91
N LEU A 14 10.67 15.41 -23.38
CA LEU A 14 9.90 14.45 -24.18
C LEU A 14 8.96 15.15 -25.18
N GLU A 15 8.33 16.27 -24.80
CA GLU A 15 7.48 17.06 -25.70
C GLU A 15 8.30 17.72 -26.82
N GLU A 16 9.51 18.19 -26.53
CA GLU A 16 10.45 18.69 -27.52
C GLU A 16 10.93 17.58 -28.47
N GLN A 17 11.26 16.40 -27.96
CA GLN A 17 11.62 15.24 -28.78
C GLN A 17 10.47 14.82 -29.71
N LEU A 18 9.24 14.77 -29.21
CA LEU A 18 8.06 14.47 -30.03
C LEU A 18 7.83 15.54 -31.10
N ALA A 19 8.01 16.82 -30.76
CA ALA A 19 7.93 17.92 -31.72
C ALA A 19 9.03 17.85 -32.80
N THR A 20 10.26 17.47 -32.43
CA THR A 20 11.34 17.29 -33.42
C THR A 20 11.07 16.10 -34.34
N LEU A 21 10.49 15.00 -33.85
CA LEU A 21 10.08 13.87 -34.69
C LEU A 21 8.98 14.24 -35.68
N HIS A 22 7.98 15.01 -35.25
CA HIS A 22 6.95 15.53 -36.14
C HIS A 22 7.56 16.43 -37.24
N LYS A 23 8.54 17.27 -36.89
CA LYS A 23 9.26 18.09 -37.87
C LYS A 23 10.13 17.26 -38.82
N ARG A 24 10.85 16.26 -38.31
CA ARG A 24 11.75 15.37 -39.08
C ARG A 24 10.98 14.52 -40.08
N GLY A 25 9.73 14.18 -39.77
CA GLY A 25 8.86 13.42 -40.67
C GLY A 25 8.52 14.13 -41.98
N ASN A 26 8.79 15.44 -42.11
CA ASN A 26 8.31 16.25 -43.24
C ASN A 26 6.83 15.98 -43.53
N GLU A 27 6.01 15.86 -42.47
CA GLU A 27 4.56 15.69 -42.58
C GLU A 27 3.98 16.94 -43.28
N LYS A 28 3.92 16.93 -44.63
CA LYS A 28 3.08 17.87 -45.36
C LYS A 28 1.65 17.47 -45.01
N ASN A 29 0.98 18.34 -44.28
CA ASN A 29 -0.40 18.14 -43.87
C ASN A 29 -1.34 18.38 -45.07
N GLU A 30 -1.15 17.65 -46.16
CA GLU A 30 -2.08 17.61 -47.27
C GLU A 30 -3.22 16.65 -46.90
N TYR A 31 -4.36 17.24 -46.57
CA TYR A 31 -5.57 16.50 -46.22
C TYR A 31 -6.14 15.80 -47.46
N ILE A 32 -5.95 14.48 -47.55
CA ILE A 32 -6.62 13.64 -48.55
C ILE A 32 -7.54 12.68 -47.80
N GLY A 33 -8.81 13.06 -47.68
CA GLY A 33 -9.91 12.14 -47.39
C GLY A 33 -9.82 11.33 -46.08
N GLY A 34 -10.28 11.91 -44.98
CA GLY A 34 -10.91 11.15 -43.89
C GLY A 34 -10.01 10.44 -42.86
N TYR A 35 -8.72 10.22 -43.13
CA TYR A 35 -7.74 9.81 -42.12
C TYR A 35 -6.69 10.91 -41.95
N GLY A 36 -6.81 11.70 -40.89
CA GLY A 36 -5.85 12.75 -40.54
C GLY A 36 -4.53 12.16 -40.07
N GLY A 37 -3.68 11.77 -41.01
CA GLY A 37 -2.29 11.39 -40.77
C GLY A 37 -1.41 12.08 -41.80
N GLY A 38 -0.52 12.98 -41.37
CA GLY A 38 0.44 13.61 -42.26
C GLY A 38 1.28 12.54 -42.98
N HIS A 39 1.54 12.74 -44.26
CA HIS A 39 2.34 11.79 -45.03
C HIS A 39 3.82 11.96 -44.69
N LEU A 40 4.41 10.92 -44.09
CA LEU A 40 5.85 10.80 -43.88
C LEU A 40 6.54 10.62 -45.23
N HIS A 41 7.44 11.54 -45.59
CA HIS A 41 8.29 11.37 -46.76
C HIS A 41 9.46 10.46 -46.40
N ALA A 42 9.28 9.14 -46.58
CA ALA A 42 10.29 8.14 -46.31
C ALA A 42 10.63 7.33 -47.58
N SER A 43 11.89 6.91 -47.69
CA SER A 43 12.42 6.13 -48.81
C SER A 43 11.90 4.69 -48.88
N SER A 44 11.33 4.18 -47.79
CA SER A 44 10.78 2.83 -47.72
C SER A 44 9.65 2.71 -46.69
N PHE A 45 8.77 1.73 -46.88
CA PHE A 45 7.72 1.40 -45.92
C PHE A 45 8.27 1.01 -44.54
N ALA A 46 9.41 0.30 -44.51
CA ALA A 46 10.08 -0.08 -43.27
C ALA A 46 10.56 1.15 -42.47
N ASP A 47 10.90 2.25 -43.13
CA ASP A 47 11.28 3.50 -42.46
C ASP A 47 10.06 4.23 -41.88
N VAL A 48 8.90 4.13 -42.54
CA VAL A 48 7.62 4.66 -42.03
C VAL A 48 7.20 3.90 -40.78
N GLU A 49 7.24 2.56 -40.80
CA GLU A 49 6.87 1.75 -39.63
C GLU A 49 7.76 2.03 -38.42
N LYS A 50 9.07 2.22 -38.63
CA LYS A 50 10.01 2.60 -37.57
C LYS A 50 9.68 3.97 -36.99
N HIS A 51 9.43 4.97 -37.84
CA HIS A 51 9.07 6.32 -37.40
C HIS A 51 7.75 6.34 -36.63
N GLU A 52 6.73 5.61 -37.09
CA GLU A 52 5.47 5.46 -36.38
C GLU A 52 5.64 4.74 -35.03
N ALA A 53 6.46 3.70 -34.97
CA ALA A 53 6.75 2.98 -33.74
C ALA A 53 7.47 3.89 -32.73
N GLU A 54 8.46 4.65 -33.16
CA GLU A 54 9.17 5.65 -32.35
C GLU A 54 8.21 6.75 -31.86
N ARG A 55 7.32 7.24 -32.72
CA ARG A 55 6.29 8.23 -32.36
C ARG A 55 5.32 7.68 -31.32
N ARG A 56 4.82 6.45 -31.49
CA ARG A 56 3.91 5.80 -30.53
C ARG A 56 4.59 5.59 -29.18
N ALA A 57 5.84 5.13 -29.18
CA ALA A 57 6.62 4.94 -27.97
C ALA A 57 6.84 6.27 -27.21
N LEU A 58 7.23 7.33 -27.91
CA LEU A 58 7.40 8.65 -27.29
C LEU A 58 6.07 9.26 -26.83
N ALA A 59 4.98 9.10 -27.58
CA ALA A 59 3.66 9.54 -27.15
C ALA A 59 3.21 8.84 -25.85
N GLN A 60 3.53 7.56 -25.70
CA GLN A 60 3.28 6.82 -24.46
C GLN A 60 4.14 7.36 -23.31
N GLN A 61 5.43 7.61 -23.54
CA GLN A 61 6.31 8.21 -22.53
C GLN A 61 5.84 9.62 -22.11
N VAL A 62 5.36 10.44 -23.03
CA VAL A 62 4.77 11.77 -22.71
C VAL A 62 3.52 11.61 -21.85
N LYS A 63 2.66 10.64 -22.17
CA LYS A 63 1.44 10.35 -21.37
C LYS A 63 1.81 9.93 -19.94
N GLU A 64 2.80 9.06 -19.78
CA GLU A 64 3.31 8.63 -18.48
C GLU A 64 3.97 9.78 -17.71
N ALA A 65 4.76 10.63 -18.38
CA ALA A 65 5.37 11.81 -17.78
C ALA A 65 4.31 12.84 -17.30
N ARG A 66 3.23 13.03 -18.06
CA ARG A 66 2.09 13.87 -17.63
C ARG A 66 1.40 13.29 -16.39
N ALA A 67 1.23 11.98 -16.32
CA ALA A 67 0.68 11.31 -15.16
C ALA A 67 1.58 11.47 -13.92
N ALA A 68 2.90 11.31 -14.10
CA ALA A 68 3.89 11.52 -13.04
C ALA A 68 3.88 12.97 -12.52
N LEU A 69 3.86 13.97 -13.41
CA LEU A 69 3.77 15.37 -13.01
C LEU A 69 2.47 15.67 -12.25
N LYS A 70 1.35 15.07 -12.66
CA LYS A 70 0.08 15.18 -11.93
C LYS A 70 0.19 14.56 -10.53
N ALA A 71 0.82 13.41 -10.40
CA ALA A 71 1.05 12.76 -9.12
C ALA A 71 1.94 13.60 -8.20
N GLU A 72 3.07 14.13 -8.69
CA GLU A 72 3.94 15.04 -7.92
C GLU A 72 3.17 16.27 -7.43
N ARG A 73 2.36 16.90 -8.29
CA ARG A 73 1.53 18.04 -7.90
C ARG A 73 0.52 17.69 -6.80
N GLN A 74 -0.06 16.49 -6.83
CA GLN A 74 -0.97 16.05 -5.76
C GLN A 74 -0.21 15.79 -4.46
N VAL A 75 0.97 15.18 -4.52
CA VAL A 75 1.83 14.96 -3.34
C VAL A 75 2.23 16.30 -2.72
N ILE A 76 2.71 17.25 -3.53
CA ILE A 76 3.07 18.60 -3.06
C ILE A 76 1.85 19.32 -2.49
N LYS A 77 0.69 19.22 -3.14
CA LYS A 77 -0.56 19.80 -2.63
C LYS A 77 -0.97 19.18 -1.29
N GLY A 78 -0.84 17.86 -1.15
CA GLY A 78 -1.09 17.14 0.10
C GLY A 78 -0.16 17.61 1.22
N HIS A 79 1.14 17.67 0.96
CA HIS A 79 2.14 18.20 1.90
C HIS A 79 1.87 19.66 2.27
N ALA A 80 1.52 20.51 1.31
CA ALA A 80 1.19 21.90 1.59
C ALA A 80 -0.06 22.00 2.46
N SER A 81 -1.09 21.18 2.20
CA SER A 81 -2.31 21.17 3.01
C SER A 81 -2.09 20.64 4.44
N SER A 82 -1.16 19.71 4.64
CA SER A 82 -0.85 19.20 5.99
C SER A 82 0.05 20.13 6.78
N PHE A 83 0.99 20.83 6.12
CA PHE A 83 1.89 21.76 6.79
C PHE A 83 1.22 23.09 7.16
N ASN A 84 0.27 23.55 6.34
CA ASN A 84 -0.49 24.78 6.61
C ASN A 84 -1.77 24.53 7.42
N ASP A 85 -2.04 23.30 7.86
CA ASP A 85 -3.12 23.00 8.79
C ASP A 85 -2.74 23.48 10.19
N PRO A 86 -3.46 24.46 10.76
CA PRO A 86 -3.19 24.93 12.10
C PRO A 86 -3.25 23.82 13.14
N SER A 87 -4.07 22.79 12.91
CA SER A 87 -4.22 21.65 13.80
C SER A 87 -2.93 20.83 13.92
N VAL A 88 -2.07 20.78 12.91
CA VAL A 88 -0.84 19.96 12.93
C VAL A 88 0.27 20.63 13.72
N TRP A 89 0.50 21.93 13.52
CA TRP A 89 1.50 22.66 14.31
C TRP A 89 1.00 22.92 15.74
N THR A 90 -0.30 23.14 15.96
CA THR A 90 -0.85 23.24 17.31
C THR A 90 -0.84 21.90 18.02
N LYS A 91 -1.19 20.77 17.38
CA LYS A 91 -1.05 19.43 17.98
C LYS A 91 0.39 19.15 18.36
N THR A 92 1.36 19.47 17.50
CA THR A 92 2.76 19.32 17.88
C THR A 92 3.08 20.23 19.06
N LEU A 93 2.67 21.52 19.06
CA LEU A 93 2.93 22.42 20.19
C LEU A 93 2.27 21.97 21.52
N LEU A 94 1.02 21.50 21.48
CA LEU A 94 0.23 21.01 22.61
C LEU A 94 0.66 19.61 23.07
N ALA A 95 1.24 18.79 22.20
CA ALA A 95 1.99 17.58 22.54
C ALA A 95 3.34 17.91 23.21
N GLY A 96 3.41 19.05 23.91
CA GLY A 96 4.60 19.62 24.55
C GLY A 96 5.34 18.64 25.43
N ASP A 97 4.63 17.72 26.11
CA ASP A 97 5.23 16.62 26.89
C ASP A 97 5.51 15.37 26.05
N GLU A 98 4.58 14.93 25.20
CA GLU A 98 4.74 13.70 24.39
C GLU A 98 5.91 13.77 23.39
N ARG A 99 6.35 14.97 22.99
CA ARG A 99 7.54 15.13 22.12
C ARG A 99 8.85 14.84 22.84
N PHE A 100 8.88 14.97 24.17
CA PHE A 100 9.98 14.52 25.02
C PHE A 100 9.76 13.09 25.53
N GLU A 101 8.52 12.56 25.44
CA GLU A 101 8.21 11.13 25.57
C GLU A 101 8.26 10.38 24.23
N LYS A 102 8.88 10.93 23.17
CA LYS A 102 9.37 10.08 22.09
C LYS A 102 10.43 9.21 22.71
N ALA A 103 9.95 8.06 23.17
CA ALA A 103 10.64 7.02 23.88
C ALA A 103 12.13 7.10 23.62
N ASP A 104 12.91 7.33 24.67
CA ASP A 104 14.18 6.63 24.78
C ASP A 104 13.84 5.20 24.35
N ASP A 105 14.29 4.80 23.16
CA ASP A 105 14.24 3.41 22.76
C ASP A 105 14.78 2.66 23.97
N GLY A 106 14.08 1.66 24.51
CA GLY A 106 14.53 1.01 25.76
C GLY A 106 16.03 0.64 25.71
N ILE A 107 16.53 0.37 24.49
CA ILE A 107 17.96 0.28 24.14
C ILE A 107 18.79 1.50 24.57
N GLU A 108 18.43 2.72 24.19
CA GLU A 108 19.21 3.92 24.48
C GLU A 108 19.31 4.16 25.99
N ARG A 109 18.22 3.89 26.72
CA ARG A 109 18.22 3.95 28.18
C ARG A 109 19.06 2.83 28.82
N GLU A 110 18.93 1.60 28.33
CA GLU A 110 19.74 0.46 28.79
C GLU A 110 21.22 0.62 28.43
N LEU A 111 21.51 1.19 27.26
CA LEU A 111 22.85 1.51 26.81
C LEU A 111 23.44 2.61 27.68
N ALA A 112 22.70 3.69 27.95
CA ALA A 112 23.13 4.76 28.84
C ALA A 112 23.37 4.26 30.27
N GLN A 113 22.53 3.35 30.79
CA GLN A 113 22.73 2.73 32.09
C GLN A 113 23.96 1.80 32.11
N ALA A 114 24.15 0.99 31.07
CA ALA A 114 25.27 0.06 30.95
C ALA A 114 26.61 0.76 30.69
N THR A 115 26.57 1.98 30.13
CA THR A 115 27.76 2.77 29.76
C THR A 115 27.92 4.03 30.62
N TYR A 116 27.25 4.09 31.77
CA TYR A 116 27.38 5.19 32.70
C TYR A 116 28.80 5.23 33.30
N GLY A 117 29.56 6.29 33.00
CA GLY A 117 30.93 6.51 33.48
C GLY A 117 31.97 6.59 32.35
N LEU A 118 33.26 6.52 32.71
CA LEU A 118 34.36 6.48 31.74
C LEU A 118 34.49 5.07 31.17
N VAL A 119 33.86 4.83 30.03
CA VAL A 119 33.92 3.57 29.30
C VAL A 119 34.71 3.76 28.01
N SER A 120 35.49 2.77 27.60
CA SER A 120 36.27 2.86 26.37
C SER A 120 35.35 2.80 25.14
N ALA A 121 35.79 3.37 24.02
CA ALA A 121 35.00 3.38 22.79
C ALA A 121 34.73 1.96 22.24
N SER A 122 35.57 0.97 22.55
CA SER A 122 35.33 -0.42 22.18
C SER A 122 34.20 -1.04 23.00
N ASP A 123 34.22 -0.83 24.32
CA ASP A 123 33.24 -1.43 25.23
C ASP A 123 31.85 -0.82 25.02
N PHE A 124 31.77 0.46 24.63
CA PHE A 124 30.52 1.11 24.22
C PHE A 124 29.94 0.47 22.96
N LYS A 125 30.77 0.19 21.94
CA LYS A 125 30.31 -0.43 20.69
C LYS A 125 29.84 -1.86 20.91
N GLU A 126 30.55 -2.61 21.76
CA GLU A 126 30.20 -3.98 22.10
C GLU A 126 28.88 -4.06 22.88
N THR A 127 28.70 -3.18 23.88
CA THR A 127 27.45 -3.13 24.65
C THR A 127 26.27 -2.72 23.78
N LYS A 128 26.45 -1.77 22.86
CA LYS A 128 25.44 -1.40 21.86
C LYS A 128 25.07 -2.57 20.95
N ALA A 129 26.06 -3.22 20.33
CA ALA A 129 25.83 -4.36 19.43
C ALA A 129 25.13 -5.53 20.13
N ARG A 130 25.46 -5.77 21.41
CA ARG A 130 24.81 -6.79 22.23
C ARG A 130 23.34 -6.47 22.49
N LEU A 131 23.00 -5.22 22.80
CA LEU A 131 21.61 -4.81 23.06
C LEU A 131 20.76 -4.83 21.79
N GLU A 132 21.31 -4.38 20.66
CA GLU A 132 20.65 -4.46 19.35
C GLU A 132 20.37 -5.91 18.94
N ARG A 133 21.34 -6.82 19.16
CA ARG A 133 21.17 -8.25 18.87
C ARG A 133 20.07 -8.88 19.73
N LYS A 134 20.07 -8.63 21.05
CA LYS A 134 19.03 -9.14 21.94
C LYS A 134 17.63 -8.69 21.52
N ARG A 135 17.45 -7.41 21.17
CA ARG A 135 16.16 -6.91 20.69
C ARG A 135 15.76 -7.55 19.37
N SER A 136 16.70 -7.78 18.45
CA SER A 136 16.41 -8.48 17.20
C SER A 136 15.96 -9.93 17.43
N GLU A 137 16.56 -10.62 18.40
CA GLU A 137 16.20 -12.00 18.78
C GLU A 137 14.83 -12.04 19.48
N GLU A 138 14.53 -11.07 20.34
CA GLU A 138 13.22 -10.91 21.01
C GLU A 138 12.10 -10.57 20.02
N LEU A 139 12.36 -9.69 19.05
CA LEU A 139 11.41 -9.36 17.99
C LEU A 139 11.15 -10.57 17.09
N ALA A 140 12.19 -11.29 16.68
CA ALA A 140 12.05 -12.53 15.91
C ALA A 140 11.29 -13.62 16.68
N GLY A 141 11.51 -13.72 17.99
CA GLY A 141 10.76 -14.61 18.89
C GLY A 141 9.29 -14.22 18.99
N ALA A 142 9.00 -12.93 19.20
CA ALA A 142 7.63 -12.41 19.27
C ALA A 142 6.86 -12.59 17.96
N GLU A 143 7.51 -12.41 16.81
CA GLU A 143 6.94 -12.67 15.49
C GLU A 143 6.64 -14.16 15.28
N SER A 144 7.56 -15.05 15.69
CA SER A 144 7.35 -16.49 15.64
C SER A 144 6.20 -16.96 16.55
N GLU A 145 6.11 -16.41 17.75
CA GLU A 145 5.01 -16.70 18.68
C GLU A 145 3.67 -16.16 18.18
N ALA A 146 3.65 -14.95 17.59
CA ALA A 146 2.45 -14.38 17.00
C ALA A 146 1.97 -15.24 15.82
N ALA A 147 2.88 -15.70 14.96
CA ALA A 147 2.55 -16.60 13.85
C ALA A 147 1.94 -17.93 14.33
N ARG A 148 2.52 -18.57 15.36
CA ARG A 148 1.98 -19.79 15.97
C ARG A 148 0.59 -19.57 16.58
N ARG A 149 0.37 -18.46 17.28
CA ARG A 149 -0.94 -18.13 17.86
C ARG A 149 -2.01 -17.91 16.79
N LEU A 150 -1.64 -17.33 15.64
CA LEU A 150 -2.54 -17.17 14.51
C LEU A 150 -2.90 -18.52 13.88
N GLU A 151 -1.92 -19.40 13.69
CA GLU A 151 -2.12 -20.75 13.14
C GLU A 151 -3.04 -21.57 14.06
N GLU A 152 -2.79 -21.61 15.37
CA GLU A 152 -3.66 -22.27 16.34
C GLU A 152 -5.09 -21.72 16.35
N ALA A 153 -5.26 -20.41 16.15
CA ALA A 153 -6.57 -19.77 16.10
C ALA A 153 -7.33 -20.15 14.82
N GLU A 154 -6.64 -20.29 13.69
CA GLU A 154 -7.22 -20.74 12.42
C GLU A 154 -7.62 -22.23 12.47
N GLU A 155 -6.80 -23.08 13.08
CA GLU A 155 -7.14 -24.50 13.28
C GLU A 155 -8.37 -24.68 14.15
N LYS A 156 -8.46 -23.95 15.27
CA LYS A 156 -9.65 -23.94 16.14
C LYS A 156 -10.91 -23.51 15.39
N LYS A 157 -10.81 -22.49 14.52
CA LYS A 157 -11.93 -22.05 13.67
C LYS A 157 -12.34 -23.14 12.67
N ARG A 158 -11.38 -23.83 12.06
CA ARG A 158 -11.64 -24.93 11.11
C ARG A 158 -12.34 -26.11 11.78
N LEU A 159 -11.86 -26.54 12.95
CA LEU A 159 -12.49 -27.61 13.73
C LEU A 159 -13.92 -27.25 14.15
N LYS A 160 -14.17 -26.00 14.56
CA LYS A 160 -15.52 -25.52 14.90
C LYS A 160 -16.46 -25.58 13.69
N ARG A 161 -16.01 -25.13 12.52
CA ARG A 161 -16.78 -25.21 11.26
C ARG A 161 -17.07 -26.65 10.86
N GLN A 162 -16.11 -27.56 11.02
CA GLN A 162 -16.30 -28.98 10.71
C GLN A 162 -17.33 -29.62 11.66
N LYS A 163 -17.24 -29.37 12.97
CA LYS A 163 -18.23 -29.84 13.95
C LYS A 163 -19.63 -29.30 13.67
N GLN A 164 -19.75 -28.01 13.32
CA GLN A 164 -21.04 -27.42 12.93
C GLN A 164 -21.63 -28.10 11.69
N ARG A 165 -20.82 -28.38 10.67
CA ARG A 165 -21.26 -29.11 9.47
C ARG A 165 -21.69 -30.53 9.80
N GLN A 166 -20.98 -31.24 10.68
CA GLN A 166 -21.38 -32.58 11.13
C GLN A 166 -22.69 -32.56 11.90
N GLN A 167 -22.92 -31.57 12.77
CA GLN A 167 -24.20 -31.42 13.49
C GLN A 167 -25.36 -31.05 12.55
N GLN A 168 -25.12 -30.18 11.56
CA GLN A 168 -26.10 -29.87 10.52
C GLN A 168 -26.40 -31.10 9.65
N ALA A 169 -25.38 -31.86 9.27
CA ALA A 169 -25.54 -33.11 8.52
C ALA A 169 -26.28 -34.17 9.36
N ALA A 170 -25.98 -34.30 10.66
CA ALA A 170 -26.67 -35.22 11.56
C ALA A 170 -28.15 -34.83 11.81
N ARG A 171 -28.47 -33.53 11.77
CA ARG A 171 -29.87 -33.05 11.79
C ARG A 171 -30.61 -33.32 10.47
N LEU A 172 -29.87 -33.48 9.37
CA LEU A 172 -30.42 -33.72 8.02
C LEU A 172 -30.34 -35.19 7.61
N SER A 173 -29.60 -36.04 8.33
CA SER A 173 -29.72 -37.49 8.25
C SER A 173 -30.98 -37.88 9.01
N PHE A 174 -32.09 -37.93 8.27
CA PHE A 174 -33.25 -38.72 8.68
C PHE A 174 -32.75 -40.14 8.94
N VAL A 175 -32.83 -40.55 10.21
CA VAL A 175 -33.01 -41.96 10.52
C VAL A 175 -34.33 -42.32 9.88
N ASP A 176 -34.28 -43.18 8.86
CA ASP A 176 -35.42 -43.99 8.44
C ASP A 176 -35.79 -44.86 9.64
N ASP A 177 -36.62 -44.33 10.53
CA ASP A 177 -37.43 -45.13 11.43
C ASP A 177 -38.85 -45.06 10.87
N GLU A 178 -39.20 -46.12 10.15
CA GLU A 178 -40.58 -46.44 9.84
C GLU A 178 -41.39 -46.49 11.14
N GLY A 179 -42.47 -45.69 11.20
CA GLY A 179 -43.63 -46.06 12.01
C GLY A 179 -44.16 -44.99 12.94
N GLY A 180 -45.41 -44.61 12.68
CA GLY A 180 -46.37 -44.44 13.77
C GLY A 180 -46.61 -43.02 14.25
N VAL A 181 -47.66 -42.44 13.67
CA VAL A 181 -48.54 -41.41 14.26
C VAL A 181 -48.60 -41.49 15.79
N GLU A 182 -48.32 -40.39 16.49
CA GLU A 182 -49.19 -39.92 17.57
C GLU A 182 -48.94 -38.44 17.90
N ALA A 183 -49.99 -37.66 17.66
CA ALA A 183 -50.14 -36.31 18.18
C ALA A 183 -50.31 -36.36 19.69
N LYS A 184 -49.53 -35.55 20.42
CA LYS A 184 -49.96 -35.01 21.72
C LYS A 184 -49.62 -33.53 21.79
N GLU A 185 -50.69 -32.74 21.84
CA GLU A 185 -50.75 -31.41 22.40
C GLU A 185 -50.27 -31.40 23.85
N GLU A 186 -49.65 -30.30 24.27
CA GLU A 186 -49.57 -29.69 25.61
C GLU A 186 -48.38 -28.71 25.52
N GLY A 187 -48.50 -27.38 25.60
CA GLY A 187 -49.28 -26.56 26.50
C GLY A 187 -48.28 -25.59 27.16
N GLY A 188 -48.45 -24.27 27.00
CA GLY A 188 -47.63 -23.29 27.74
C GLY A 188 -47.35 -21.98 27.04
N VAL A 189 -48.39 -21.17 26.80
CA VAL A 189 -48.24 -19.73 26.52
C VAL A 189 -48.01 -19.03 27.87
N ALA A 190 -46.80 -18.53 28.12
CA ALA A 190 -46.56 -17.56 29.18
C ALA A 190 -46.57 -16.15 28.56
N LEU A 191 -47.74 -15.54 28.64
CA LEU A 191 -48.01 -14.13 28.36
C LEU A 191 -47.27 -13.28 29.40
N LEU A 192 -46.34 -12.43 28.96
CA LEU A 192 -45.65 -11.45 29.79
C LEU A 192 -46.35 -10.10 29.61
N GLU A 193 -47.24 -9.77 30.55
CA GLU A 193 -47.77 -8.42 30.75
C GLU A 193 -47.30 -7.86 32.11
N ALA A 194 -46.92 -6.58 32.07
CA ALA A 194 -47.00 -5.51 33.08
C ALA A 194 -45.67 -4.71 33.07
N ARG A 195 -45.66 -3.50 32.49
CA ARG A 195 -46.03 -2.21 33.10
C ARG A 195 -45.14 -1.80 34.26
#